data_AF-A0AAD7G0R6-F1
#
_entry.id   AF-A0AAD7G0R6-F1
#
_cell.length_a   1.000
_cell.length_b   1.000
_cell.length_c   1.000
_cell.angle_alpha   90.00
_cell.angle_beta   90.00
_cell.angle_gamma   90.00
#
_symmetry.space_group_name_H-M   'P 1'
#
loop_
_entity.id
_entity.type
_entity.pdbx_description
1 polymer ?
#
loop_
_entity_poly.entity_id
_entity_poly.type
_entity_poly.pdbx_seq_one_letter_code
_entity_poly.pdbx_strand_id
1 'polypeptide(L)'
;MQPSASIPSSRAPSPTNATRYSRQASIVLIGMRGVGKTTLATIAAKALGWQLLDTDLVFEQQYQTSIADFVASRGWDAFRQIESDILHALLQTHLTGKVIACGGGVVELERNRSLLQSFRSHGLVIHVLREKDAVLDYIRASTHFPPFYHESAKEAWDRREKFFRDCCSFEFVSLTVPVPPAPRDTLSSLSRTIFFRLLRFVHGVDTNKVSVGHRSRRSYSLSLTFDDVTQAIPKIEDLSLGIDLWELRTDLLSSLDPTFLAFQIAILRRHSPLPILFTLRTARHGGRFPDLPNDETAVGNLNSLFRHALRLGVEYIDLEVTFPPSVFADIVSLKGNTTVIGMYSDISGTISWTGLQTKQAYDKIVQMGADIVKMVNVARSFEDNLSLRQFVATVERNPTPIMAINLGPEATLNHVLSPVSHPLVPRVSSPGQISFYETQKILYLTGLLPAKKYYVFGCPIAHSMSPTLHNTAFATLGLPHAYELKETLTVEELSEVIASANFGGASVTIPYKRDIIPLLQHVSRHAKIIGAVNTISPIPGGAGYSGDNTDWRAIKTCLLRYLTPANAVTSTTTALVLGAGGTSRATLYALHQVGVINILYTTARDEKPRRSRASLSGSIRC
;
A
#
# COMPACT_ATOMS: atom_id res chain seq x y z
N MET A 1 40.97 -37.59 0.80
CA MET A 1 39.62 -37.92 0.31
C MET A 1 38.62 -37.62 1.42
N GLN A 2 37.95 -36.47 1.34
CA GLN A 2 36.77 -36.11 2.14
C GLN A 2 35.80 -35.40 1.18
N PRO A 3 34.48 -35.65 1.24
CA PRO A 3 33.56 -35.22 0.20
C PRO A 3 33.16 -33.75 0.40
N SER A 4 33.14 -33.01 -0.71
CA SER A 4 32.63 -31.65 -0.82
C SER A 4 31.13 -31.59 -0.50
N ALA A 5 30.76 -30.91 0.59
CA ALA A 5 29.37 -30.58 0.88
C ALA A 5 28.95 -29.38 0.02
N SER A 6 28.20 -29.65 -1.05
CA SER A 6 27.50 -28.66 -1.86
C SER A 6 26.47 -27.90 -1.01
N ILE A 7 26.57 -26.58 -1.02
CA ILE A 7 25.58 -25.67 -0.44
C ILE A 7 24.21 -25.93 -1.10
N PRO A 8 23.14 -26.26 -0.37
CA PRO A 8 21.82 -26.38 -0.98
C PRO A 8 21.32 -24.98 -1.35
N SER A 9 21.14 -24.75 -2.65
CA SER A 9 20.29 -23.67 -3.14
C SER A 9 18.84 -24.00 -2.78
N SER A 10 18.31 -23.43 -1.69
CA SER A 10 16.91 -23.64 -1.32
C SER A 10 16.24 -22.35 -0.82
N ARG A 11 15.76 -21.54 -1.76
CA ARG A 11 14.40 -21.00 -1.62
C ARG A 11 13.51 -21.85 -2.51
N ALA A 12 12.86 -22.86 -1.93
CA ALA A 12 11.63 -23.35 -2.54
C ALA A 12 10.68 -22.14 -2.60
N PRO A 13 10.15 -21.78 -3.78
CA PRO A 13 9.10 -20.78 -3.84
C PRO A 13 7.95 -21.31 -2.98
N SER A 14 7.49 -20.47 -2.02
CA SER A 14 6.17 -20.63 -1.43
C SER A 14 5.15 -20.89 -2.56
N PRO A 15 4.14 -21.75 -2.37
CA PRO A 15 3.18 -22.09 -3.41
C PRO A 15 2.71 -20.80 -4.05
N THR A 16 3.00 -20.69 -5.34
CA THR A 16 2.90 -19.49 -6.14
C THR A 16 1.50 -18.90 -6.00
N ASN A 17 1.39 -17.70 -5.41
CA ASN A 17 0.31 -16.77 -5.73
C ASN A 17 0.47 -16.44 -7.23
N ALA A 18 -0.04 -17.30 -8.10
CA ALA A 18 -0.17 -16.98 -9.51
C ALA A 18 -1.00 -15.70 -9.56
N THR A 19 -0.36 -14.59 -9.95
CA THR A 19 -1.04 -13.31 -10.06
C THR A 19 -2.20 -13.49 -11.02
N ARG A 20 -3.43 -13.23 -10.56
CA ARG A 20 -4.67 -13.44 -11.32
C ARG A 20 -4.61 -12.84 -12.74
N TYR A 21 -3.84 -11.78 -12.92
CA TYR A 21 -3.65 -11.09 -14.19
C TYR A 21 -2.19 -11.08 -14.61
N SER A 22 -1.95 -11.29 -15.90
CA SER A 22 -0.64 -11.04 -16.52
C SER A 22 -0.20 -9.59 -16.28
N ARG A 23 1.10 -9.35 -16.14
CA ARG A 23 1.66 -7.99 -16.04
C ARG A 23 1.44 -7.14 -17.30
N GLN A 24 1.16 -7.80 -18.41
CA GLN A 24 0.83 -7.14 -19.67
C GLN A 24 -0.68 -7.11 -19.94
N ALA A 25 -1.52 -7.61 -19.04
CA ALA A 25 -2.96 -7.62 -19.24
C ALA A 25 -3.48 -6.20 -19.46
N SER A 26 -4.27 -5.99 -20.51
CA SER A 26 -4.81 -4.67 -20.84
C SER A 26 -5.76 -4.16 -19.77
N ILE A 27 -5.81 -2.83 -19.64
CA ILE A 27 -6.65 -2.12 -18.66
C ILE A 27 -7.77 -1.42 -19.39
N VAL A 28 -9.01 -1.68 -18.98
CA VAL A 28 -10.24 -1.03 -19.47
C VAL A 28 -10.78 -0.14 -18.37
N LEU A 29 -10.98 1.14 -18.65
CA LEU A 29 -11.56 2.12 -17.71
C LEU A 29 -13.02 2.40 -18.08
N ILE A 30 -13.92 2.12 -17.14
CA ILE A 30 -15.36 2.39 -17.24
C ILE A 30 -15.79 3.38 -16.15
N GLY A 31 -16.96 3.98 -16.31
CA GLY A 31 -17.53 4.94 -15.37
C GLY A 31 -18.19 6.13 -16.10
N MET A 32 -18.85 6.99 -15.33
CA MET A 32 -19.62 8.11 -15.88
C MET A 32 -18.74 9.13 -16.62
N ARG A 33 -19.33 9.96 -17.50
CA ARG A 33 -18.61 11.09 -18.13
C ARG A 33 -18.18 12.07 -17.03
N GLY A 34 -16.99 12.63 -17.12
CA GLY A 34 -16.47 13.60 -16.13
C GLY A 34 -15.78 13.01 -14.89
N VAL A 35 -15.79 11.68 -14.70
CA VAL A 35 -15.11 11.04 -13.55
C VAL A 35 -13.57 11.00 -13.66
N GLY A 36 -13.00 11.44 -14.79
CA GLY A 36 -11.53 11.51 -14.99
C GLY A 36 -10.90 10.33 -15.72
N LYS A 37 -11.68 9.51 -16.43
CA LYS A 37 -11.18 8.31 -17.16
C LYS A 37 -10.06 8.65 -18.14
N THR A 38 -10.26 9.61 -19.04
CA THR A 38 -9.28 9.99 -20.07
C THR A 38 -7.95 10.46 -19.43
N THR A 39 -8.03 11.22 -18.35
CA THR A 39 -6.85 11.65 -17.58
C THR A 39 -6.11 10.46 -16.99
N LEU A 40 -6.82 9.55 -16.33
CA LEU A 40 -6.24 8.35 -15.73
C LEU A 40 -5.64 7.42 -16.79
N ALA A 41 -6.33 7.26 -17.92
CA ALA A 41 -5.91 6.45 -19.04
C ALA A 41 -4.60 6.98 -19.65
N THR A 42 -4.50 8.30 -19.84
CA THR A 42 -3.29 8.97 -20.33
C THR A 42 -2.11 8.79 -19.37
N ILE A 43 -2.35 8.95 -18.06
CA ILE A 43 -1.34 8.74 -17.02
C ILE A 43 -0.84 7.28 -17.06
N ALA A 44 -1.76 6.32 -17.14
CA ALA A 44 -1.46 4.89 -17.18
C ALA A 44 -0.65 4.53 -18.44
N ALA A 45 -1.15 4.92 -19.62
CA ALA A 45 -0.51 4.66 -20.91
C ALA A 45 0.92 5.20 -20.97
N LYS A 46 1.12 6.46 -20.57
CA LYS A 46 2.45 7.10 -20.56
C LYS A 46 3.42 6.40 -19.60
N ALA A 47 2.98 6.02 -18.40
CA ALA A 47 3.86 5.41 -17.42
C ALA A 47 4.19 3.94 -17.72
N LEU A 48 3.26 3.22 -18.36
CA LEU A 48 3.45 1.82 -18.75
C LEU A 48 4.13 1.69 -20.13
N GLY A 49 4.20 2.78 -20.91
CA GLY A 49 4.64 2.73 -22.30
C GLY A 49 3.64 1.99 -23.20
N TRP A 50 2.36 2.03 -22.85
CA TRP A 50 1.28 1.31 -23.54
C TRP A 50 0.50 2.26 -24.45
N GLN A 51 -0.14 1.72 -25.48
CA GLN A 51 -1.01 2.50 -26.35
C GLN A 51 -2.35 2.78 -25.66
N LEU A 52 -2.77 4.05 -25.69
CA LEU A 52 -4.11 4.48 -25.27
C LEU A 52 -5.09 4.33 -26.44
N LEU A 53 -6.25 3.73 -26.18
CA LEU A 53 -7.37 3.61 -27.09
C LEU A 53 -8.60 4.19 -26.39
N ASP A 54 -9.14 5.30 -26.89
CA ASP A 54 -10.39 5.87 -26.37
C ASP A 54 -11.53 5.47 -27.33
N THR A 55 -12.56 4.80 -26.82
CA THR A 55 -13.64 4.27 -27.67
C THR A 55 -14.38 5.38 -28.40
N ASP A 56 -14.53 6.55 -27.76
CA ASP A 56 -15.19 7.70 -28.36
C ASP A 56 -14.35 8.25 -29.51
N LEU A 57 -13.01 8.33 -29.34
CA LEU A 57 -12.10 8.76 -30.43
C LEU A 57 -12.01 7.73 -31.56
N VAL A 58 -12.03 6.43 -31.26
CA VAL A 58 -12.04 5.37 -32.28
C VAL A 58 -13.31 5.48 -33.13
N PHE A 59 -14.46 5.74 -32.51
CA PHE A 59 -15.71 6.01 -33.23
C PHE A 59 -15.56 7.21 -34.18
N GLU A 60 -15.10 8.36 -33.67
CA GLU A 60 -14.98 9.59 -34.46
C GLU A 60 -14.01 9.42 -35.64
N GLN A 61 -12.93 8.67 -35.45
CA GLN A 61 -11.98 8.34 -36.52
C GLN A 61 -12.56 7.38 -37.56
N GLN A 62 -13.34 6.37 -37.15
CA GLN A 62 -13.89 5.38 -38.08
C GLN A 62 -15.06 5.94 -38.91
N TYR A 63 -15.90 6.77 -38.30
CA TYR A 63 -17.12 7.31 -38.94
C TYR A 63 -16.97 8.75 -39.43
N GLN A 64 -15.81 9.40 -39.18
CA GLN A 64 -15.48 10.75 -39.63
C GLN A 64 -16.55 11.79 -39.25
N THR A 65 -17.15 11.64 -38.07
CA THR A 65 -18.18 12.51 -37.51
C THR A 65 -18.07 12.54 -35.99
N SER A 66 -18.50 13.65 -35.37
CA SER A 66 -18.62 13.68 -33.91
C SER A 66 -19.76 12.79 -33.43
N ILE A 67 -19.68 12.30 -32.19
CA ILE A 67 -20.78 11.53 -31.56
C ILE A 67 -22.07 12.38 -31.51
N ALA A 68 -21.94 13.68 -31.23
CA ALA A 68 -23.09 14.58 -31.12
C ALA A 68 -23.84 14.70 -32.46
N ASP A 69 -23.13 14.92 -33.56
CA ASP A 69 -23.71 15.04 -34.89
C ASP A 69 -24.31 13.71 -35.38
N PHE A 70 -23.65 12.59 -35.05
CA PHE A 70 -24.16 11.26 -35.37
C PHE A 70 -25.47 10.96 -34.65
N VAL A 71 -25.54 11.24 -33.33
CA VAL A 71 -26.75 11.02 -32.55
C VAL A 71 -27.88 11.96 -33.00
N ALA A 72 -27.58 13.23 -33.32
CA ALA A 72 -28.57 14.16 -33.85
C ALA A 72 -29.19 13.69 -35.18
N SER A 73 -28.41 12.99 -36.01
CA SER A 73 -28.88 12.50 -37.31
C SER A 73 -29.48 11.09 -37.30
N ARG A 74 -28.99 10.18 -36.45
CA ARG A 74 -29.34 8.74 -36.47
C ARG A 74 -29.85 8.18 -35.14
N GLY A 75 -29.86 8.99 -34.09
CA GLY A 75 -30.35 8.60 -32.77
C GLY A 75 -29.36 7.80 -31.92
N TRP A 76 -29.71 7.64 -30.64
CA TRP A 76 -28.88 6.94 -29.64
C TRP A 76 -28.79 5.44 -29.88
N ASP A 77 -29.87 4.78 -30.32
CA ASP A 77 -29.89 3.33 -30.53
C ASP A 77 -28.84 2.90 -31.57
N ALA A 78 -28.77 3.64 -32.70
CA ALA A 78 -27.78 3.39 -33.74
C ALA A 78 -26.34 3.59 -33.23
N PHE A 79 -26.10 4.65 -32.46
CA PHE A 79 -24.79 4.89 -31.84
C PHE A 79 -24.41 3.75 -30.88
N ARG A 80 -25.34 3.28 -30.05
CA ARG A 80 -25.07 2.23 -29.06
C ARG A 80 -24.69 0.89 -29.70
N GLN A 81 -25.30 0.55 -30.84
CA GLN A 81 -24.90 -0.66 -31.57
C GLN A 81 -23.46 -0.56 -32.10
N ILE A 82 -23.09 0.60 -32.65
CA ILE A 82 -21.73 0.85 -33.12
C ILE A 82 -20.73 0.84 -31.95
N GLU A 83 -21.06 1.50 -30.83
CA GLU A 83 -20.25 1.48 -29.60
C GLU A 83 -20.02 0.04 -29.13
N SER A 84 -21.04 -0.83 -29.25
CA SER A 84 -20.94 -2.25 -28.93
C SER A 84 -19.97 -3.01 -29.85
N ASP A 85 -20.05 -2.77 -31.15
CA ASP A 85 -19.17 -3.44 -32.12
C ASP A 85 -17.71 -2.99 -31.98
N ILE A 86 -17.48 -1.69 -31.74
CA ILE A 86 -16.15 -1.14 -31.43
C ILE A 86 -15.61 -1.78 -30.15
N LEU A 87 -16.41 -1.80 -29.06
CA LEU A 87 -15.99 -2.41 -27.81
C LEU A 87 -15.63 -3.89 -28.00
N HIS A 88 -16.47 -4.65 -28.71
CA HIS A 88 -16.21 -6.05 -29.01
C HIS A 88 -14.88 -6.24 -29.76
N ALA A 89 -14.65 -5.48 -30.83
CA ALA A 89 -13.42 -5.55 -31.62
C ALA A 89 -12.17 -5.24 -30.77
N LEU A 90 -12.23 -4.19 -29.95
CA LEU A 90 -11.11 -3.80 -29.09
C LEU A 90 -10.83 -4.86 -28.02
N LEU A 91 -11.86 -5.36 -27.32
CA LEU A 91 -11.65 -6.35 -26.25
C LEU A 91 -11.16 -7.71 -26.77
N GLN A 92 -11.48 -8.08 -28.01
CA GLN A 92 -10.99 -9.31 -28.65
C GLN A 92 -9.54 -9.18 -29.14
N THR A 93 -9.18 -8.05 -29.74
CA THR A 93 -7.87 -7.88 -30.40
C THR A 93 -6.77 -7.35 -29.49
N HIS A 94 -7.13 -6.78 -28.34
CA HIS A 94 -6.21 -6.04 -27.49
C HIS A 94 -6.14 -6.56 -26.05
N LEU A 95 -5.91 -7.86 -25.90
CA LEU A 95 -5.80 -8.52 -24.58
C LEU A 95 -4.60 -8.04 -23.76
N THR A 96 -3.53 -7.55 -24.41
CA THR A 96 -2.31 -7.13 -23.72
C THR A 96 -1.77 -5.77 -24.18
N GLY A 97 -1.12 -5.06 -23.26
CA GLY A 97 -0.31 -3.88 -23.53
C GLY A 97 -1.10 -2.64 -23.96
N LYS A 98 -2.42 -2.60 -23.70
CA LYS A 98 -3.27 -1.45 -24.01
C LYS A 98 -3.95 -0.88 -22.78
N VAL A 99 -4.25 0.41 -22.84
CA VAL A 99 -5.17 1.09 -21.94
C VAL A 99 -6.36 1.56 -22.77
N ILE A 100 -7.55 1.06 -22.45
CA ILE A 100 -8.80 1.33 -23.18
C ILE A 100 -9.69 2.21 -22.28
N ALA A 101 -10.05 3.41 -22.73
CA ALA A 101 -11.00 4.28 -22.04
C ALA A 101 -12.36 4.21 -22.75
N CYS A 102 -13.41 3.80 -22.02
CA CYS A 102 -14.74 3.64 -22.59
C CYS A 102 -15.61 4.91 -22.46
N GLY A 103 -16.58 5.03 -23.35
CA GLY A 103 -17.65 6.02 -23.28
C GLY A 103 -18.50 5.88 -21.99
N GLY A 104 -19.10 7.00 -21.56
CA GLY A 104 -19.86 7.05 -20.29
C GLY A 104 -21.17 6.25 -20.28
N GLY A 105 -21.64 5.78 -21.44
CA GLY A 105 -22.83 4.95 -21.60
C GLY A 105 -22.54 3.51 -22.00
N VAL A 106 -21.27 3.08 -21.95
CA VAL A 106 -20.84 1.74 -22.43
C VAL A 106 -21.62 0.59 -21.78
N VAL A 107 -22.14 0.77 -20.56
CA VAL A 107 -22.87 -0.26 -19.80
C VAL A 107 -24.38 -0.31 -20.09
N GLU A 108 -24.89 0.52 -20.99
CA GLU A 108 -26.34 0.58 -21.29
C GLU A 108 -26.83 -0.70 -21.96
N LEU A 109 -26.08 -1.21 -22.94
CA LEU A 109 -26.41 -2.46 -23.60
C LEU A 109 -25.96 -3.67 -22.79
N GLU A 110 -26.82 -4.67 -22.70
CA GLU A 110 -26.52 -5.94 -22.04
C GLU A 110 -25.32 -6.65 -22.68
N ARG A 111 -25.25 -6.64 -24.03
CA ARG A 111 -24.11 -7.15 -24.78
C ARG A 111 -22.79 -6.58 -24.27
N ASN A 112 -22.70 -5.28 -24.05
CA ASN A 112 -21.48 -4.64 -23.55
C ASN A 112 -21.15 -5.07 -22.12
N ARG A 113 -22.16 -5.22 -21.26
CA ARG A 113 -21.96 -5.71 -19.89
C ARG A 113 -21.38 -7.13 -19.91
N SER A 114 -21.93 -8.03 -20.72
CA SER A 114 -21.42 -9.40 -20.88
C SER A 114 -19.98 -9.42 -21.42
N LEU A 115 -19.65 -8.55 -22.37
CA LEU A 115 -18.30 -8.42 -22.91
C LEU A 115 -17.30 -7.95 -21.84
N LEU A 116 -17.65 -6.91 -21.08
CA LEU A 116 -16.82 -6.41 -19.99
C LEU A 116 -16.63 -7.49 -18.90
N GLN A 117 -17.71 -8.17 -18.52
CA GLN A 117 -17.65 -9.26 -17.53
C GLN A 117 -16.77 -10.42 -17.99
N SER A 118 -16.89 -10.84 -19.26
CA SER A 118 -16.06 -11.89 -19.84
C SER A 118 -14.58 -11.49 -19.91
N PHE A 119 -14.30 -10.23 -20.24
CA PHE A 119 -12.93 -9.71 -20.33
C PHE A 119 -12.16 -9.79 -19.00
N ARG A 120 -12.84 -9.79 -17.85
CA ARG A 120 -12.22 -9.88 -16.50
C ARG A 120 -11.43 -11.17 -16.25
N SER A 121 -11.57 -12.19 -17.09
CA SER A 121 -10.73 -13.39 -17.00
C SER A 121 -9.35 -13.18 -17.66
N HIS A 122 -9.21 -12.18 -18.54
CA HIS A 122 -7.99 -11.91 -19.31
C HIS A 122 -7.35 -10.57 -18.96
N GLY A 123 -8.16 -9.55 -18.66
CA GLY A 123 -7.73 -8.18 -18.41
C GLY A 123 -8.46 -7.49 -17.27
N LEU A 124 -8.04 -6.26 -16.99
CA LEU A 124 -8.55 -5.47 -15.88
C LEU A 124 -9.67 -4.56 -16.34
N VAL A 125 -10.84 -4.64 -15.71
CA VAL A 125 -11.90 -3.64 -15.87
C VAL A 125 -11.95 -2.81 -14.59
N ILE A 126 -11.60 -1.53 -14.68
CA ILE A 126 -11.55 -0.61 -13.54
C ILE A 126 -12.69 0.40 -13.66
N HIS A 127 -13.59 0.40 -12.68
CA HIS A 127 -14.62 1.41 -12.53
C HIS A 127 -14.03 2.64 -11.82
N VAL A 128 -14.04 3.79 -12.50
CA VAL A 128 -13.55 5.06 -11.95
C VAL A 128 -14.71 5.84 -11.34
N LEU A 129 -14.61 6.12 -10.05
CA LEU A 129 -15.58 6.91 -9.28
C LEU A 129 -15.05 8.32 -9.02
N ARG A 130 -15.97 9.26 -8.85
CA ARG A 130 -15.71 10.66 -8.50
C ARG A 130 -16.91 11.22 -7.73
N GLU A 131 -16.70 12.29 -6.97
CA GLU A 131 -17.74 12.93 -6.15
C GLU A 131 -18.98 13.25 -7.02
N LYS A 132 -20.14 12.67 -6.71
CA LYS A 132 -21.35 12.71 -7.55
C LYS A 132 -21.74 14.14 -7.91
N ASP A 133 -21.84 15.02 -6.91
CA ASP A 133 -22.24 16.42 -7.11
C ASP A 133 -21.26 17.17 -8.01
N ALA A 134 -19.95 16.97 -7.81
CA ALA A 134 -18.92 17.58 -8.65
C ALA A 134 -19.00 17.13 -10.11
N VAL A 135 -19.40 15.87 -10.36
CA VAL A 135 -19.60 15.36 -11.72
C VAL A 135 -20.90 15.88 -12.33
N LEU A 136 -22.00 15.93 -11.57
CA LEU A 136 -23.27 16.46 -12.05
C LEU A 136 -23.14 17.95 -12.41
N ASP A 137 -22.43 18.74 -11.62
CA ASP A 137 -22.16 20.15 -11.93
C ASP A 137 -21.27 20.30 -13.16
N TYR A 138 -20.25 19.45 -13.31
CA TYR A 138 -19.44 19.41 -14.54
C TYR A 138 -20.27 19.09 -15.78
N ILE A 139 -21.20 18.13 -15.68
CA ILE A 139 -22.10 17.76 -16.79
C ILE A 139 -23.06 18.91 -17.10
N ARG A 140 -23.66 19.56 -16.09
CA ARG A 140 -24.55 20.71 -16.26
C ARG A 140 -23.85 21.90 -16.92
N ALA A 141 -22.60 22.16 -16.56
CA ALA A 141 -21.80 23.24 -17.12
C ALA A 141 -21.31 22.93 -18.55
N SER A 142 -21.36 21.67 -18.98
CA SER A 142 -20.97 21.30 -20.34
C SER A 142 -22.06 21.67 -21.33
N THR A 143 -21.69 22.41 -22.37
CA THR A 143 -22.60 22.83 -23.46
C THR A 143 -23.02 21.66 -24.38
N HIS A 144 -22.48 20.47 -24.15
CA HIS A 144 -22.67 19.30 -25.00
C HIS A 144 -23.62 18.31 -24.30
N PHE A 145 -24.80 18.15 -24.93
CA PHE A 145 -25.92 17.21 -24.70
C PHE A 145 -25.73 16.12 -23.61
N PRO A 146 -26.61 16.01 -22.61
CA PRO A 146 -26.59 14.88 -21.69
C PRO A 146 -27.06 13.59 -22.41
N PRO A 147 -26.33 12.47 -22.29
CA PRO A 147 -26.65 11.20 -22.94
C PRO A 147 -27.68 10.38 -22.13
N PHE A 148 -28.75 11.03 -21.67
CA PHE A 148 -29.74 10.42 -20.77
C PHE A 148 -31.07 10.29 -21.52
N TYR A 149 -31.52 9.05 -21.70
CA TYR A 149 -32.80 8.71 -22.35
C TYR A 149 -33.95 9.15 -21.46
N HIS A 150 -34.77 10.15 -21.85
CA HIS A 150 -36.02 10.52 -21.16
C HIS A 150 -35.95 10.62 -19.60
N GLU A 151 -34.74 10.62 -19.02
CA GLU A 151 -34.44 10.43 -17.61
C GLU A 151 -33.46 11.53 -17.19
N SER A 152 -33.50 11.91 -15.92
CA SER A 152 -32.58 12.89 -15.37
C SER A 152 -31.16 12.31 -15.27
N ALA A 153 -30.15 13.20 -15.25
CA ALA A 153 -28.75 12.81 -15.04
C ALA A 153 -28.53 12.03 -13.73
N LYS A 154 -29.38 12.26 -12.72
CA LYS A 154 -29.33 11.58 -11.43
C LYS A 154 -29.86 10.15 -11.53
N GLU A 155 -31.00 9.95 -12.19
CA GLU A 155 -31.59 8.61 -12.39
C GLU A 155 -30.67 7.71 -13.22
N ALA A 156 -30.12 8.26 -14.31
CA ALA A 156 -29.13 7.56 -15.13
C ALA A 156 -27.88 7.17 -14.34
N TRP A 157 -27.41 8.06 -13.46
CA TRP A 157 -26.28 7.76 -12.57
C TRP A 157 -26.59 6.58 -11.65
N ASP A 158 -27.69 6.67 -10.90
CA ASP A 158 -28.05 5.67 -9.88
C ASP A 158 -28.30 4.28 -10.49
N ARG A 159 -28.81 4.24 -11.72
CA ARG A 159 -28.97 3.01 -12.51
C ARG A 159 -27.63 2.48 -13.02
N ARG A 160 -26.83 3.31 -13.70
CA ARG A 160 -25.56 2.90 -14.33
C ARG A 160 -24.49 2.52 -13.31
N GLU A 161 -24.50 3.11 -12.12
CA GLU A 161 -23.54 2.79 -11.05
C GLU A 161 -23.58 1.30 -10.69
N LYS A 162 -24.77 0.71 -10.58
CA LYS A 162 -24.95 -0.74 -10.37
C LYS A 162 -24.32 -1.56 -11.50
N PHE A 163 -24.60 -1.17 -12.76
CA PHE A 163 -24.04 -1.87 -13.91
C PHE A 163 -22.52 -1.77 -14.00
N PHE A 164 -21.92 -0.61 -13.68
CA PHE A 164 -20.47 -0.47 -13.65
C PHE A 164 -19.85 -1.41 -12.60
N ARG A 165 -20.45 -1.54 -11.41
CA ARG A 165 -19.99 -2.45 -10.36
C ARG A 165 -20.03 -3.92 -10.78
N ASP A 166 -21.11 -4.33 -11.46
CA ASP A 166 -21.27 -5.70 -11.96
C ASP A 166 -20.25 -6.04 -13.05
N CYS A 167 -19.82 -5.04 -13.81
CA CYS A 167 -18.86 -5.19 -14.91
C CYS A 167 -17.39 -5.09 -14.48
N CYS A 168 -17.08 -4.56 -13.30
CA CYS A 168 -15.70 -4.26 -12.92
C CYS A 168 -14.99 -5.38 -12.15
N SER A 169 -13.66 -5.42 -12.33
CA SER A 169 -12.73 -6.18 -11.49
C SER A 169 -12.28 -5.37 -10.27
N PHE A 170 -12.07 -4.06 -10.44
CA PHE A 170 -11.65 -3.15 -9.37
C PHE A 170 -12.36 -1.81 -9.47
N GLU A 171 -12.46 -1.13 -8.34
CA GLU A 171 -12.94 0.25 -8.23
C GLU A 171 -11.78 1.19 -7.87
N PHE A 172 -11.79 2.38 -8.44
CA PHE A 172 -10.81 3.43 -8.15
C PHE A 172 -11.50 4.78 -8.03
N VAL A 173 -11.34 5.43 -6.87
CA VAL A 173 -11.87 6.78 -6.65
C VAL A 173 -10.82 7.81 -7.05
N SER A 174 -11.16 8.64 -8.03
CA SER A 174 -10.36 9.80 -8.44
C SER A 174 -10.81 11.03 -7.66
N LEU A 175 -10.27 11.23 -6.45
CA LEU A 175 -10.57 12.40 -5.63
C LEU A 175 -10.09 13.69 -6.31
N THR A 176 -10.98 14.67 -6.42
CA THR A 176 -10.68 15.98 -7.00
C THR A 176 -10.96 17.13 -6.04
N VAL A 177 -11.68 16.85 -4.97
CA VAL A 177 -11.83 17.77 -3.86
C VAL A 177 -10.75 17.41 -2.82
N PRO A 178 -9.95 18.37 -2.33
CA PRO A 178 -9.10 18.13 -1.17
C PRO A 178 -9.95 17.77 0.05
N VAL A 179 -9.42 16.87 0.87
CA VAL A 179 -10.08 16.36 2.07
C VAL A 179 -9.10 16.57 3.23
N PRO A 180 -9.38 17.48 4.18
CA PRO A 180 -10.49 18.43 4.22
C PRO A 180 -10.43 19.50 3.09
N PRO A 181 -11.54 20.24 2.82
CA PRO A 181 -11.59 21.25 1.77
C PRO A 181 -10.46 22.30 1.88
N ALA A 182 -9.76 22.53 0.76
CA ALA A 182 -8.58 23.40 0.63
C ALA A 182 -8.43 23.89 -0.84
N PRO A 183 -7.54 24.86 -1.15
CA PRO A 183 -7.27 25.30 -2.53
C PRO A 183 -6.70 24.18 -3.43
N ARG A 184 -7.02 24.20 -4.74
CA ARG A 184 -6.89 23.06 -5.68
C ARG A 184 -5.47 22.74 -6.20
N ASP A 185 -4.41 23.42 -5.74
CA ASP A 185 -3.15 23.51 -6.49
C ASP A 185 -2.19 22.30 -6.45
N THR A 186 -2.56 21.17 -5.84
CA THR A 186 -1.67 19.98 -5.68
C THR A 186 -2.29 18.63 -6.08
N LEU A 187 -3.43 18.63 -6.77
CA LEU A 187 -4.28 17.43 -6.88
C LEU A 187 -3.80 16.32 -7.84
N SER A 188 -3.05 16.62 -8.90
CA SER A 188 -2.83 15.66 -10.00
C SER A 188 -1.71 14.63 -9.74
N SER A 189 -0.70 14.95 -8.95
CA SER A 189 0.47 14.07 -8.72
C SER A 189 0.18 12.91 -7.77
N LEU A 190 -0.72 13.11 -6.79
CA LEU A 190 -1.11 12.11 -5.80
C LEU A 190 -2.01 11.02 -6.39
N SER A 191 -3.02 11.41 -7.18
CA SER A 191 -3.94 10.45 -7.84
C SER A 191 -3.18 9.47 -8.73
N ARG A 192 -2.15 9.95 -9.43
CA ARG A 192 -1.21 9.09 -10.18
C ARG A 192 -0.54 8.04 -9.30
N THR A 193 -0.01 8.45 -8.16
CA THR A 193 0.74 7.55 -7.25
C THR A 193 -0.17 6.47 -6.67
N ILE A 194 -1.38 6.83 -6.26
CA ILE A 194 -2.36 5.90 -5.68
C ILE A 194 -2.88 4.93 -6.75
N PHE A 195 -3.11 5.40 -7.98
CA PHE A 195 -3.49 4.51 -9.08
C PHE A 195 -2.41 3.48 -9.39
N PHE A 196 -1.13 3.88 -9.43
CA PHE A 196 -0.04 2.93 -9.61
C PHE A 196 0.14 2.00 -8.41
N ARG A 197 -0.18 2.43 -7.18
CA ARG A 197 -0.25 1.53 -6.01
C ARG A 197 -1.27 0.43 -6.26
N LEU A 198 -2.47 0.76 -6.73
CA LEU A 198 -3.48 -0.26 -7.10
C LEU A 198 -2.94 -1.20 -8.19
N LEU A 199 -2.40 -0.68 -9.30
CA LEU A 199 -1.88 -1.55 -10.37
C LEU A 199 -0.75 -2.47 -9.91
N ARG A 200 0.19 -1.97 -9.10
CA ARG A 200 1.27 -2.79 -8.52
C ARG A 200 0.74 -3.86 -7.57
N PHE A 201 -0.28 -3.53 -6.79
CA PHE A 201 -0.98 -4.48 -5.93
C PHE A 201 -1.65 -5.57 -6.77
N VAL A 202 -2.42 -5.20 -7.80
CA VAL A 202 -3.14 -6.15 -8.66
C VAL A 202 -2.19 -7.09 -9.41
N HIS A 203 -1.05 -6.60 -9.88
CA HIS A 203 -0.04 -7.40 -10.59
C HIS A 203 1.00 -8.08 -9.67
N GLY A 204 0.85 -7.97 -8.35
CA GLY A 204 1.76 -8.60 -7.38
C GLY A 204 3.21 -8.12 -7.46
N VAL A 205 3.45 -6.90 -7.97
CA VAL A 205 4.80 -6.30 -8.09
C VAL A 205 5.23 -5.68 -6.77
N ASP A 206 4.33 -4.93 -6.16
CA ASP A 206 4.48 -4.31 -4.85
C ASP A 206 3.07 -4.25 -4.24
N THR A 207 2.81 -5.18 -3.34
CA THR A 207 1.49 -5.37 -2.73
C THR A 207 1.27 -4.48 -1.52
N ASN A 208 2.28 -3.68 -1.13
CA ASN A 208 2.25 -2.82 0.05
C ASN A 208 1.94 -3.55 1.36
N LYS A 209 2.13 -4.88 1.39
CA LYS A 209 1.88 -5.71 2.56
C LYS A 209 3.00 -5.58 3.59
N VAL A 210 2.62 -5.62 4.85
CA VAL A 210 3.53 -5.80 5.97
C VAL A 210 4.20 -7.17 5.84
N SER A 211 5.53 -7.19 5.95
CA SER A 211 6.27 -8.44 6.05
C SER A 211 5.97 -9.10 7.40
N VAL A 212 5.31 -10.24 7.37
CA VAL A 212 4.88 -11.00 8.55
C VAL A 212 5.59 -12.35 8.59
N GLY A 213 5.97 -12.81 9.78
CA GLY A 213 6.62 -14.10 10.01
C GLY A 213 7.55 -14.10 11.23
N HIS A 214 7.91 -15.29 11.72
CA HIS A 214 8.66 -15.45 12.97
C HIS A 214 10.06 -14.83 12.99
N ARG A 215 10.68 -14.62 11.82
CA ARG A 215 11.98 -13.94 11.67
C ARG A 215 11.88 -12.48 11.22
N SER A 216 10.66 -11.98 11.02
CA SER A 216 10.45 -10.57 10.67
C SER A 216 10.63 -9.68 11.91
N ARG A 217 10.58 -8.36 11.75
CA ARG A 217 10.43 -7.49 12.93
C ARG A 217 9.00 -7.59 13.45
N ARG A 218 8.78 -7.20 14.70
CA ARG A 218 7.43 -7.00 15.23
C ARG A 218 6.67 -6.00 14.36
N SER A 219 5.40 -6.27 14.15
CA SER A 219 4.50 -5.39 13.41
C SER A 219 3.25 -5.02 14.20
N TYR A 220 2.68 -3.86 13.89
CA TYR A 220 1.61 -3.25 14.68
C TYR A 220 0.47 -2.73 13.80
N SER A 221 -0.75 -2.85 14.28
CA SER A 221 -1.95 -2.33 13.60
C SER A 221 -2.74 -1.41 14.53
N LEU A 222 -3.19 -0.27 14.03
CA LEU A 222 -4.09 0.64 14.77
C LEU A 222 -5.50 0.57 14.19
N SER A 223 -6.46 0.29 15.06
CA SER A 223 -7.89 0.29 14.72
C SER A 223 -8.43 1.71 14.65
N LEU A 224 -8.90 2.12 13.47
CA LEU A 224 -9.63 3.36 13.29
C LEU A 224 -11.07 3.16 13.77
N THR A 225 -11.46 3.84 14.85
CA THR A 225 -12.78 3.72 15.48
C THR A 225 -13.70 4.92 15.22
N PHE A 226 -13.37 5.72 14.20
CA PHE A 226 -14.19 6.81 13.69
C PHE A 226 -15.36 6.27 12.85
N ASP A 227 -16.47 7.00 12.83
CA ASP A 227 -17.60 6.72 11.93
C ASP A 227 -17.40 7.30 10.51
N ASP A 228 -16.43 8.20 10.35
CA ASP A 228 -15.91 8.71 9.08
C ASP A 228 -14.39 8.98 9.16
N VAL A 229 -13.62 8.40 8.23
CA VAL A 229 -12.15 8.50 8.11
C VAL A 229 -11.68 9.95 7.95
N THR A 230 -12.50 10.84 7.38
CA THR A 230 -12.13 12.27 7.24
C THR A 230 -11.78 12.93 8.58
N GLN A 231 -12.35 12.44 9.68
CA GLN A 231 -12.06 12.92 11.03
C GLN A 231 -10.66 12.55 11.52
N ALA A 232 -10.08 11.47 10.99
CA ALA A 232 -8.72 11.03 11.30
C ALA A 232 -7.66 11.84 10.53
N ILE A 233 -8.01 12.43 9.38
CA ILE A 233 -7.05 13.05 8.46
C ILE A 233 -6.22 14.17 9.08
N PRO A 234 -6.78 15.12 9.85
CA PRO A 234 -5.96 16.16 10.51
C PRO A 234 -4.94 15.62 11.51
N LYS A 235 -5.10 14.37 11.95
CA LYS A 235 -4.29 13.71 13.00
C LYS A 235 -3.54 12.49 12.46
N ILE A 236 -3.56 12.26 11.14
CA ILE A 236 -3.14 10.99 10.54
C ILE A 236 -1.64 10.76 10.72
N GLU A 237 -0.83 11.82 10.73
CA GLU A 237 0.62 11.73 10.93
C GLU A 237 0.93 11.22 12.34
N ASP A 238 0.30 11.79 13.38
CA ASP A 238 0.46 11.35 14.77
C ASP A 238 -0.09 9.94 14.99
N LEU A 239 -1.29 9.66 14.46
CA LEU A 239 -1.89 8.33 14.54
C LEU A 239 -1.03 7.24 13.86
N SER A 240 -0.24 7.61 12.85
CA SER A 240 0.60 6.67 12.10
C SER A 240 1.93 6.31 12.77
N LEU A 241 2.26 6.95 13.90
CA LEU A 241 3.55 6.75 14.57
C LEU A 241 3.70 5.31 15.09
N GLY A 242 4.72 4.62 14.55
CA GLY A 242 5.11 3.28 15.00
C GLY A 242 4.25 2.13 14.45
N ILE A 243 3.20 2.42 13.69
CA ILE A 243 2.30 1.38 13.15
C ILE A 243 2.66 0.99 11.72
N ASP A 244 2.24 -0.20 11.33
CA ASP A 244 2.51 -0.78 10.01
C ASP A 244 1.27 -0.91 9.15
N LEU A 245 0.09 -0.83 9.77
CA LEU A 245 -1.17 -1.17 9.14
C LEU A 245 -2.33 -0.41 9.80
N TRP A 246 -3.28 0.06 8.99
CA TRP A 246 -4.55 0.57 9.46
C TRP A 246 -5.60 -0.53 9.49
N GLU A 247 -6.20 -0.78 10.65
CA GLU A 247 -7.43 -1.56 10.71
C GLU A 247 -8.63 -0.61 10.57
N LEU A 248 -9.27 -0.64 9.41
CA LEU A 248 -10.52 0.07 9.17
C LEU A 248 -11.67 -0.79 9.71
N ARG A 249 -12.21 -0.40 10.87
CA ARG A 249 -13.38 -1.03 11.48
C ARG A 249 -14.65 -0.61 10.73
N THR A 250 -14.96 -1.31 9.66
CA THR A 250 -16.06 -0.94 8.75
C THR A 250 -17.41 -1.04 9.43
N ASP A 251 -17.56 -1.91 10.42
CA ASP A 251 -18.74 -2.00 11.26
C ASP A 251 -19.01 -0.73 12.09
N LEU A 252 -17.98 0.10 12.32
CA LEU A 252 -18.09 1.33 13.10
C LEU A 252 -18.36 2.58 12.25
N LEU A 253 -18.25 2.45 10.93
CA LEU A 253 -18.56 3.52 9.98
C LEU A 253 -20.05 3.87 10.01
N SER A 254 -20.37 5.11 9.61
CA SER A 254 -21.75 5.61 9.56
C SER A 254 -22.62 4.89 8.52
N SER A 255 -22.00 4.29 7.49
CA SER A 255 -22.69 3.56 6.44
C SER A 255 -21.82 2.44 5.87
N LEU A 256 -22.47 1.35 5.44
CA LEU A 256 -21.88 0.26 4.66
C LEU A 256 -22.22 0.35 3.17
N ASP A 257 -22.78 1.48 2.73
CA ASP A 257 -23.02 1.75 1.31
C ASP A 257 -21.71 1.59 0.51
N PRO A 258 -21.71 0.85 -0.62
CA PRO A 258 -20.50 0.63 -1.40
C PRO A 258 -19.83 1.91 -1.89
N THR A 259 -20.59 2.95 -2.24
CA THR A 259 -19.99 4.21 -2.67
C THR A 259 -19.29 4.86 -1.49
N PHE A 260 -19.97 4.97 -0.35
CA PHE A 260 -19.38 5.51 0.88
C PHE A 260 -18.07 4.78 1.24
N LEU A 261 -18.07 3.44 1.31
CA LEU A 261 -16.88 2.64 1.64
C LEU A 261 -15.73 2.87 0.66
N ALA A 262 -16.02 2.99 -0.64
CA ALA A 262 -15.01 3.29 -1.65
C ALA A 262 -14.29 4.62 -1.37
N PHE A 263 -15.06 5.65 -0.99
CA PHE A 263 -14.51 6.95 -0.62
C PHE A 263 -13.70 6.90 0.68
N GLN A 264 -14.17 6.20 1.72
CA GLN A 264 -13.44 6.06 2.99
C GLN A 264 -12.04 5.44 2.78
N ILE A 265 -11.96 4.36 2.01
CA ILE A 265 -10.68 3.70 1.66
C ILE A 265 -9.80 4.60 0.79
N ALA A 266 -10.38 5.30 -0.19
CA ALA A 266 -9.63 6.19 -1.06
C ALA A 266 -9.04 7.39 -0.31
N ILE A 267 -9.81 7.97 0.62
CA ILE A 267 -9.35 9.05 1.50
C ILE A 267 -8.19 8.54 2.37
N LEU A 268 -8.33 7.39 3.04
CA LEU A 268 -7.25 6.84 3.86
C LEU A 268 -5.96 6.61 3.04
N ARG A 269 -6.06 6.04 1.84
CA ARG A 269 -4.92 5.79 0.94
C ARG A 269 -4.26 7.06 0.43
N ARG A 270 -5.02 8.14 0.30
CA ARG A 270 -4.49 9.43 -0.14
C ARG A 270 -3.61 10.07 0.92
N HIS A 271 -3.97 9.89 2.19
CA HIS A 271 -3.28 10.52 3.31
C HIS A 271 -2.31 9.60 4.03
N SER A 272 -2.32 8.29 3.73
CA SER A 272 -1.38 7.34 4.31
C SER A 272 -0.84 6.32 3.30
N PRO A 273 0.48 6.06 3.30
CA PRO A 273 1.08 5.01 2.50
C PRO A 273 0.84 3.60 3.06
N LEU A 274 0.44 3.46 4.34
CA LEU A 274 0.29 2.17 5.00
C LEU A 274 -0.85 1.32 4.38
N PRO A 275 -0.74 -0.02 4.43
CA PRO A 275 -1.80 -0.95 4.03
C PRO A 275 -3.05 -0.84 4.90
N ILE A 276 -4.17 -1.33 4.36
CA ILE A 276 -5.47 -1.33 5.03
C ILE A 276 -5.92 -2.78 5.28
N LEU A 277 -6.33 -3.05 6.52
CA LEU A 277 -7.13 -4.20 6.93
C LEU A 277 -8.59 -3.78 6.99
N PHE A 278 -9.40 -4.38 6.12
CA PHE A 278 -10.85 -4.27 6.16
C PHE A 278 -11.38 -5.24 7.22
N THR A 279 -11.92 -4.71 8.33
CA THR A 279 -12.48 -5.51 9.41
C THR A 279 -13.97 -5.24 9.58
N LEU A 280 -14.78 -6.29 9.39
CA LEU A 280 -16.19 -6.29 9.72
C LEU A 280 -16.41 -7.17 10.96
N ARG A 281 -16.63 -6.55 12.12
CA ARG A 281 -16.83 -7.26 13.39
C ARG A 281 -18.31 -7.33 13.76
N THR A 282 -18.81 -8.52 14.09
CA THR A 282 -20.21 -8.67 14.51
C THR A 282 -20.44 -8.25 15.97
N ALA A 283 -21.71 -8.02 16.34
CA ALA A 283 -22.11 -7.63 17.69
C ALA A 283 -21.70 -8.67 18.74
N ARG A 284 -21.91 -9.97 18.51
CA ARG A 284 -21.43 -11.03 19.42
C ARG A 284 -19.91 -10.99 19.63
N HIS A 285 -19.17 -10.46 18.65
CA HIS A 285 -17.71 -10.33 18.69
C HIS A 285 -17.21 -8.94 19.12
N GLY A 286 -18.07 -8.10 19.70
CA GLY A 286 -17.70 -6.77 20.19
C GLY A 286 -17.66 -5.68 19.12
N GLY A 287 -18.29 -5.92 17.97
CA GLY A 287 -18.51 -4.94 16.91
C GLY A 287 -19.91 -4.37 16.89
N ARG A 288 -20.25 -3.71 15.78
CA ARG A 288 -21.59 -3.15 15.53
C ARG A 288 -22.32 -3.82 14.37
N PHE A 289 -21.66 -4.69 13.60
CA PHE A 289 -22.34 -5.40 12.52
C PHE A 289 -23.33 -6.41 13.11
N PRO A 290 -24.58 -6.49 12.63
CA PRO A 290 -25.54 -7.44 13.15
C PRO A 290 -25.03 -8.87 13.07
N ASP A 291 -25.34 -9.67 14.08
CA ASP A 291 -25.11 -11.10 14.02
C ASP A 291 -25.99 -11.71 12.92
N LEU A 292 -25.38 -12.47 12.01
CA LEU A 292 -26.07 -12.94 10.82
C LEU A 292 -27.19 -13.94 11.17
N PRO A 293 -28.41 -13.73 10.65
CA PRO A 293 -29.42 -14.79 10.62
C PRO A 293 -29.01 -15.87 9.61
N ASN A 294 -29.53 -17.09 9.80
CA ASN A 294 -29.35 -18.19 8.86
C ASN A 294 -30.31 -18.07 7.66
N ASP A 295 -30.29 -16.93 6.95
CA ASP A 295 -31.07 -16.73 5.72
C ASP A 295 -30.18 -16.38 4.52
N GLU A 296 -30.60 -16.79 3.32
CA GLU A 296 -29.80 -16.64 2.09
C GLU A 296 -29.54 -15.18 1.71
N THR A 297 -30.44 -14.26 2.06
CA THR A 297 -30.33 -12.84 1.69
C THR A 297 -29.22 -12.17 2.51
N ALA A 298 -29.17 -12.42 3.81
CA ALA A 298 -28.13 -11.93 4.71
C ALA A 298 -26.76 -12.47 4.30
N VAL A 299 -26.67 -13.76 3.94
CA VAL A 299 -25.43 -14.37 3.41
C VAL A 299 -25.01 -13.72 2.10
N GLY A 300 -25.96 -13.50 1.18
CA GLY A 300 -25.71 -12.81 -0.08
C GLY A 300 -25.18 -11.38 0.10
N ASN A 301 -25.78 -10.61 1.02
CA ASN A 301 -25.35 -9.26 1.35
C ASN A 301 -23.96 -9.23 1.99
N LEU A 302 -23.67 -10.13 2.93
CA LEU A 302 -22.33 -10.27 3.51
C LEU A 302 -21.30 -10.59 2.43
N ASN A 303 -21.60 -11.55 1.56
CA ASN A 303 -20.68 -11.94 0.51
C ASN A 303 -20.44 -10.80 -0.48
N SER A 304 -21.48 -10.05 -0.84
CA SER A 304 -21.38 -8.87 -1.68
C SER A 304 -20.46 -7.80 -1.07
N LEU A 305 -20.57 -7.57 0.24
CA LEU A 305 -19.73 -6.62 0.97
C LEU A 305 -18.24 -7.01 0.94
N PHE A 306 -17.89 -8.28 1.19
CA PHE A 306 -16.50 -8.72 1.11
C PHE A 306 -15.98 -8.79 -0.34
N ARG A 307 -16.82 -9.18 -1.31
CA ARG A 307 -16.46 -9.06 -2.74
C ARG A 307 -16.21 -7.61 -3.13
N HIS A 308 -16.93 -6.65 -2.56
CA HIS A 308 -16.68 -5.23 -2.76
C HIS A 308 -15.35 -4.81 -2.13
N ALA A 309 -15.02 -5.25 -0.91
CA ALA A 309 -13.70 -5.03 -0.31
C ALA A 309 -12.54 -5.52 -1.21
N LEU A 310 -12.70 -6.70 -1.84
CA LEU A 310 -11.73 -7.19 -2.85
C LEU A 310 -11.63 -6.27 -4.07
N ARG A 311 -12.75 -5.74 -4.59
CA ARG A 311 -12.76 -4.76 -5.69
C ARG A 311 -12.13 -3.43 -5.31
N LEU A 312 -12.19 -3.03 -4.05
CA LEU A 312 -11.45 -1.88 -3.53
C LEU A 312 -9.95 -2.15 -3.40
N GLY A 313 -9.52 -3.41 -3.57
CA GLY A 313 -8.13 -3.82 -3.59
C GLY A 313 -7.42 -3.64 -2.25
N VAL A 314 -8.13 -3.81 -1.13
CA VAL A 314 -7.54 -3.74 0.22
C VAL A 314 -6.47 -4.81 0.40
N GLU A 315 -5.41 -4.47 1.13
CA GLU A 315 -4.28 -5.37 1.32
C GLU A 315 -4.63 -6.55 2.22
N TYR A 316 -5.53 -6.35 3.18
CA TYR A 316 -5.99 -7.38 4.12
C TYR A 316 -7.51 -7.34 4.35
N ILE A 317 -8.10 -8.50 4.62
CA ILE A 317 -9.49 -8.68 5.09
C ILE A 317 -9.49 -9.54 6.36
N ASP A 318 -10.21 -9.13 7.39
CA ASP A 318 -10.53 -9.92 8.59
C ASP A 318 -11.87 -10.65 8.37
N LEU A 319 -11.84 -11.98 8.31
CA LEU A 319 -13.01 -12.84 8.13
C LEU A 319 -13.25 -13.69 9.37
N GLU A 320 -14.42 -13.52 9.98
CA GLU A 320 -14.84 -14.36 11.10
C GLU A 320 -15.13 -15.80 10.65
N VAL A 321 -14.60 -16.77 11.38
CA VAL A 321 -14.82 -18.21 11.13
C VAL A 321 -16.28 -18.64 11.36
N THR A 322 -17.03 -17.83 12.11
CA THR A 322 -18.46 -18.01 12.36
C THR A 322 -19.33 -17.60 11.18
N PHE A 323 -18.80 -16.90 10.19
CA PHE A 323 -19.52 -16.66 8.95
C PHE A 323 -19.76 -17.97 8.18
N PRO A 324 -20.78 -18.02 7.30
CA PRO A 324 -21.04 -19.21 6.51
C PRO A 324 -19.80 -19.67 5.73
N PRO A 325 -19.48 -20.99 5.71
CA PRO A 325 -18.30 -21.50 5.01
C PRO A 325 -18.24 -21.13 3.53
N SER A 326 -19.40 -20.95 2.88
CA SER A 326 -19.51 -20.50 1.49
C SER A 326 -18.91 -19.12 1.26
N VAL A 327 -19.08 -18.18 2.19
CA VAL A 327 -18.47 -16.84 2.12
C VAL A 327 -16.96 -16.95 2.20
N PHE A 328 -16.45 -17.73 3.16
CA PHE A 328 -15.01 -17.89 3.33
C PHE A 328 -14.36 -18.51 2.09
N ALA A 329 -14.94 -19.61 1.56
CA ALA A 329 -14.46 -20.27 0.37
C ALA A 329 -14.47 -19.34 -0.86
N ASP A 330 -15.54 -18.56 -1.02
CA ASP A 330 -15.68 -17.61 -2.12
C ASP A 330 -14.60 -16.51 -2.06
N ILE A 331 -14.42 -15.87 -0.89
CA ILE A 331 -13.41 -14.82 -0.73
C ILE A 331 -12.00 -15.36 -0.88
N VAL A 332 -11.69 -16.54 -0.34
CA VAL A 332 -10.36 -17.18 -0.52
C VAL A 332 -10.10 -17.51 -2.00
N SER A 333 -11.11 -17.95 -2.74
CA SER A 333 -10.96 -18.22 -4.18
C SER A 333 -10.74 -16.96 -5.02
N LEU A 334 -11.28 -15.82 -4.58
CA LEU A 334 -11.25 -14.55 -5.32
C LEU A 334 -10.19 -13.56 -4.83
N LYS A 335 -9.51 -13.83 -3.70
CA LYS A 335 -8.66 -12.88 -2.96
C LYS A 335 -7.56 -12.24 -3.79
N GLY A 336 -7.06 -12.95 -4.81
CA GLY A 336 -5.94 -12.47 -5.62
C GLY A 336 -4.74 -12.13 -4.74
N ASN A 337 -4.37 -10.84 -4.71
CA ASN A 337 -3.28 -10.35 -3.86
C ASN A 337 -3.74 -9.82 -2.50
N THR A 338 -5.01 -9.90 -2.10
CA THR A 338 -5.45 -9.59 -0.74
C THR A 338 -5.06 -10.73 0.22
N THR A 339 -4.59 -10.39 1.42
CA THR A 339 -4.32 -11.36 2.50
C THR A 339 -5.60 -11.56 3.34
N VAL A 340 -6.04 -12.80 3.48
CA VAL A 340 -7.19 -13.16 4.32
C VAL A 340 -6.71 -13.53 5.72
N ILE A 341 -7.18 -12.80 6.73
CA ILE A 341 -7.03 -13.12 8.14
C ILE A 341 -8.27 -13.89 8.58
N GLY A 342 -8.10 -15.16 8.93
CA GLY A 342 -9.18 -15.96 9.51
C GLY A 342 -9.25 -15.74 11.02
N MET A 343 -10.35 -15.18 11.50
CA MET A 343 -10.53 -14.76 12.89
C MET A 343 -11.48 -15.67 13.64
N TYR A 344 -11.00 -16.18 14.78
CA TYR A 344 -11.80 -16.89 15.75
C TYR A 344 -11.78 -16.14 17.08
N SER A 345 -12.93 -16.08 17.73
CA SER A 345 -13.06 -15.48 19.05
C SER A 345 -13.86 -16.37 19.99
N ASP A 346 -13.37 -16.53 21.21
CA ASP A 346 -14.15 -17.03 22.33
C ASP A 346 -14.29 -15.95 23.41
N ILE A 347 -15.38 -15.17 23.33
CA ILE A 347 -15.70 -14.11 24.30
C ILE A 347 -16.34 -14.67 25.56
N SER A 348 -16.87 -15.90 25.52
CA SER A 348 -17.38 -16.57 26.72
C SER A 348 -16.25 -16.93 27.70
N GLY A 349 -15.01 -17.00 27.21
CA GLY A 349 -13.84 -17.39 27.98
C GLY A 349 -13.95 -18.82 28.51
N THR A 350 -14.62 -19.70 27.76
CA THR A 350 -14.82 -21.10 28.11
C THR A 350 -13.70 -21.99 27.58
N ILE A 351 -12.93 -21.51 26.60
CA ILE A 351 -11.89 -22.26 25.92
C ILE A 351 -10.50 -21.86 26.44
N SER A 352 -9.75 -22.88 26.87
CA SER A 352 -8.35 -22.73 27.27
C SER A 352 -7.41 -22.77 26.06
N TRP A 353 -6.34 -21.97 26.08
CA TRP A 353 -5.24 -22.03 25.10
C TRP A 353 -4.56 -23.40 25.02
N THR A 354 -4.52 -24.13 26.13
CA THR A 354 -3.95 -25.50 26.19
C THR A 354 -4.96 -26.58 25.78
N GLY A 355 -6.22 -26.21 25.57
CA GLY A 355 -7.30 -27.13 25.20
C GLY A 355 -7.26 -27.57 23.73
N LEU A 356 -7.77 -28.77 23.46
CA LEU A 356 -7.88 -29.32 22.11
C LEU A 356 -8.75 -28.45 21.19
N GLN A 357 -9.76 -27.79 21.73
CA GLN A 357 -10.67 -26.90 20.99
C GLN A 357 -9.94 -25.73 20.33
N THR A 358 -8.97 -25.12 21.03
CA THR A 358 -8.12 -24.04 20.47
C THR A 358 -7.32 -24.55 19.29
N LYS A 359 -6.71 -25.74 19.42
CA LYS A 359 -5.94 -26.34 18.34
C LYS A 359 -6.84 -26.70 17.14
N GLN A 360 -8.02 -27.26 17.38
CA GLN A 360 -9.00 -27.56 16.34
C GLN A 360 -9.48 -26.29 15.61
N ALA A 361 -9.72 -25.19 16.34
CA ALA A 361 -10.08 -23.91 15.74
C ALA A 361 -8.94 -23.36 14.86
N TYR A 362 -7.70 -23.40 15.34
CA TYR A 362 -6.52 -23.03 14.55
C TYR A 362 -6.40 -23.87 13.26
N ASP A 363 -6.45 -25.20 13.39
CA ASP A 363 -6.28 -26.11 12.25
C ASP A 363 -7.41 -25.93 11.22
N LYS A 364 -8.64 -25.69 11.69
CA LYS A 364 -9.78 -25.36 10.82
C LYS A 364 -9.52 -24.09 10.01
N ILE A 365 -9.02 -23.01 10.61
CA ILE A 365 -8.72 -21.76 9.91
C ILE A 365 -7.66 -21.95 8.84
N VAL A 366 -6.60 -22.70 9.16
CA VAL A 366 -5.54 -23.03 8.21
C VAL A 366 -6.10 -23.86 7.04
N GLN A 367 -6.94 -24.87 7.33
CA GLN A 367 -7.58 -25.70 6.30
C GLN A 367 -8.52 -24.90 5.39
N MET A 368 -9.17 -23.85 5.92
CA MET A 368 -10.03 -22.95 5.14
C MET A 368 -9.23 -22.03 4.19
N GLY A 369 -7.89 -22.04 4.24
CA GLY A 369 -7.03 -21.30 3.31
C GLY A 369 -6.72 -19.85 3.74
N ALA A 370 -6.84 -19.55 5.04
CA ALA A 370 -6.42 -18.27 5.60
C ALA A 370 -4.90 -18.07 5.46
N ASP A 371 -4.49 -16.83 5.18
CA ASP A 371 -3.09 -16.45 5.07
C ASP A 371 -2.47 -16.10 6.43
N ILE A 372 -3.31 -15.65 7.37
CA ILE A 372 -2.95 -15.36 8.77
C ILE A 372 -4.08 -15.87 9.66
N VAL A 373 -3.74 -16.47 10.80
CA VAL A 373 -4.70 -16.87 11.82
C VAL A 373 -4.80 -15.78 12.89
N LYS A 374 -6.00 -15.36 13.26
CA LYS A 374 -6.26 -14.47 14.40
C LYS A 374 -7.13 -15.20 15.42
N MET A 375 -6.62 -15.38 16.63
CA MET A 375 -7.33 -16.02 17.73
C MET A 375 -7.47 -15.05 18.90
N VAL A 376 -8.69 -14.95 19.43
CA VAL A 376 -9.04 -14.02 20.49
C VAL A 376 -9.77 -14.76 21.61
N ASN A 377 -9.13 -14.89 22.78
CA ASN A 377 -9.75 -15.45 23.99
C ASN A 377 -9.88 -14.36 25.06
N VAL A 378 -10.43 -14.70 26.23
CA VAL A 378 -10.50 -13.81 27.40
C VAL A 378 -9.50 -14.30 28.44
N ALA A 379 -8.64 -13.41 28.93
CA ALA A 379 -7.78 -13.68 30.09
C ALA A 379 -8.53 -13.40 31.40
N ARG A 380 -8.44 -14.35 32.33
CA ARG A 380 -8.92 -14.25 33.71
C ARG A 380 -7.77 -14.13 34.70
N SER A 381 -6.58 -14.58 34.31
CA SER A 381 -5.35 -14.38 35.09
C SER A 381 -4.12 -14.21 34.19
N PHE A 382 -2.98 -13.88 34.80
CA PHE A 382 -1.69 -13.78 34.13
C PHE A 382 -1.25 -15.11 33.49
N GLU A 383 -1.60 -16.25 34.09
CA GLU A 383 -1.30 -17.59 33.58
C GLU A 383 -1.93 -17.85 32.19
N ASP A 384 -3.03 -17.19 31.86
CA ASP A 384 -3.66 -17.31 30.53
C ASP A 384 -2.76 -16.71 29.44
N ASN A 385 -2.00 -15.66 29.76
CA ASN A 385 -1.02 -15.06 28.85
C ASN A 385 0.20 -15.96 28.65
N LEU A 386 0.60 -16.72 29.68
CA LEU A 386 1.64 -17.76 29.53
C LEU A 386 1.14 -18.91 28.66
N SER A 387 -0.09 -19.37 28.90
CA SER A 387 -0.74 -20.44 28.13
C SER A 387 -0.87 -20.08 26.65
N LEU A 388 -1.23 -18.82 26.36
CA LEU A 388 -1.25 -18.27 25.00
C LEU A 388 0.13 -18.36 24.34
N ARG A 389 1.20 -17.94 25.02
CA ARG A 389 2.57 -18.00 24.47
C ARG A 389 3.01 -19.44 24.22
N GLN A 390 2.67 -20.36 25.13
CA GLN A 390 2.95 -21.78 24.96
C GLN A 390 2.23 -22.32 23.71
N PHE A 391 0.95 -22.00 23.52
CA PHE A 391 0.19 -22.39 22.33
C PHE A 391 0.84 -21.85 21.05
N VAL A 392 1.17 -20.56 20.99
CA VAL A 392 1.85 -19.96 19.83
C VAL A 392 3.14 -20.70 19.49
N ALA A 393 3.95 -21.04 20.49
CA ALA A 393 5.18 -21.82 20.29
C ALA A 393 4.92 -23.22 19.69
N THR A 394 3.77 -23.84 20.00
CA THR A 394 3.42 -25.16 19.42
C THR A 394 3.06 -25.08 17.93
N VAL A 395 2.52 -23.95 17.47
CA VAL A 395 2.10 -23.75 16.07
C VAL A 395 3.08 -22.93 15.25
N GLU A 396 4.13 -22.40 15.86
CA GLU A 396 5.15 -21.52 15.24
C GLU A 396 5.86 -22.13 14.03
N ARG A 397 5.91 -23.47 13.97
CA ARG A 397 6.51 -24.21 12.85
C ARG A 397 5.63 -24.21 11.61
N ASN A 398 4.35 -23.86 11.74
CA ASN A 398 3.44 -23.74 10.61
C ASN A 398 3.81 -22.49 9.79
N PRO A 399 3.85 -22.55 8.45
CA PRO A 399 4.11 -21.38 7.62
C PRO A 399 3.06 -20.27 7.78
N THR A 400 1.84 -20.57 8.21
CA THR A 400 0.77 -19.59 8.41
C THR A 400 0.98 -18.84 9.74
N PRO A 401 1.27 -17.52 9.70
CA PRO A 401 1.50 -16.72 10.89
C PRO A 401 0.25 -16.63 11.77
N ILE A 402 0.46 -16.48 13.09
CA ILE A 402 -0.61 -16.34 14.08
C ILE A 402 -0.53 -15.00 14.83
N MET A 403 -1.69 -14.37 15.00
CA MET A 403 -1.98 -13.31 15.95
C MET A 403 -2.84 -13.91 17.05
N ALA A 404 -2.35 -13.96 18.29
CA ALA A 404 -3.07 -14.51 19.43
C ALA A 404 -3.26 -13.41 20.48
N ILE A 405 -4.51 -13.20 20.91
CA ILE A 405 -4.88 -12.09 21.77
C ILE A 405 -5.72 -12.61 22.93
N ASN A 406 -5.39 -12.17 24.14
CA ASN A 406 -6.31 -12.20 25.26
C ASN A 406 -6.96 -10.83 25.44
N LEU A 407 -8.28 -10.81 25.50
CA LEU A 407 -9.08 -9.68 25.99
C LEU A 407 -9.02 -9.68 27.52
N GLY A 408 -8.93 -8.50 28.12
CA GLY A 408 -8.87 -8.37 29.57
C GLY A 408 -8.14 -7.09 29.97
N PRO A 409 -7.82 -6.91 31.25
CA PRO A 409 -7.05 -5.76 31.72
C PRO A 409 -5.58 -5.83 31.28
N GLU A 410 -5.04 -7.02 31.03
CA GLU A 410 -3.64 -7.23 30.64
C GLU A 410 -3.45 -7.19 29.13
N ALA A 411 -2.41 -6.48 28.68
CA ALA A 411 -2.07 -6.38 27.28
C ALA A 411 -1.37 -7.64 26.75
N THR A 412 -1.78 -8.09 25.56
CA THR A 412 -1.09 -9.19 24.85
C THR A 412 -0.04 -8.64 23.87
N LEU A 413 1.20 -9.11 23.99
CA LEU A 413 2.32 -8.69 23.14
C LEU A 413 2.50 -9.63 21.95
N ASN A 414 1.95 -9.26 20.79
CA ASN A 414 2.06 -10.05 19.57
C ASN A 414 3.37 -9.74 18.82
N HIS A 415 3.82 -10.71 18.02
CA HIS A 415 4.89 -10.49 17.05
C HIS A 415 4.32 -10.07 15.68
N VAL A 416 3.14 -10.58 15.31
CA VAL A 416 2.49 -10.33 14.03
C VAL A 416 1.31 -9.39 14.25
N LEU A 417 1.35 -8.22 13.61
CA LEU A 417 0.26 -7.25 13.53
C LEU A 417 -0.41 -6.97 14.89
N SER A 418 0.40 -6.75 15.93
CA SER A 418 -0.08 -6.50 17.28
C SER A 418 -1.05 -5.31 17.28
N PRO A 419 -2.30 -5.50 17.72
CA PRO A 419 -3.24 -4.39 17.79
C PRO A 419 -2.80 -3.42 18.88
N VAL A 420 -2.75 -2.13 18.54
CA VAL A 420 -2.41 -1.05 19.46
C VAL A 420 -3.53 -0.01 19.48
N SER A 421 -3.62 0.74 20.57
CA SER A 421 -4.50 1.90 20.70
C SER A 421 -3.74 3.22 20.48
N HIS A 422 -4.47 4.33 20.44
CA HIS A 422 -3.88 5.66 20.40
C HIS A 422 -4.78 6.68 21.13
N PRO A 423 -4.25 7.64 21.91
CA PRO A 423 -5.08 8.62 22.63
C PRO A 423 -5.97 9.49 21.74
N LEU A 424 -5.59 9.65 20.47
CA LEU A 424 -6.33 10.47 19.50
C LEU A 424 -7.48 9.71 18.79
N VAL A 425 -7.64 8.39 18.99
CA VAL A 425 -8.84 7.69 18.48
C VAL A 425 -10.02 7.89 19.44
N PRO A 426 -11.27 7.96 18.96
CA PRO A 426 -12.43 8.26 19.80
C PRO A 426 -12.65 7.24 20.92
N ARG A 427 -12.30 5.99 20.64
CA ARG A 427 -12.38 4.88 21.60
C ARG A 427 -11.40 3.79 21.24
N VAL A 428 -10.97 3.05 22.25
CA VAL A 428 -10.19 1.84 22.08
C VAL A 428 -11.06 0.75 21.44
N SER A 429 -10.50 -0.05 20.54
CA SER A 429 -11.25 -1.06 19.78
C SER A 429 -11.61 -2.28 20.62
N SER A 430 -10.77 -2.63 21.61
CA SER A 430 -10.98 -3.77 22.50
C SER A 430 -10.36 -3.52 23.88
N PRO A 431 -10.94 -4.07 24.98
CA PRO A 431 -10.37 -3.96 26.32
C PRO A 431 -8.93 -4.49 26.38
N GLY A 432 -8.05 -3.79 27.11
CA GLY A 432 -6.65 -4.19 27.30
C GLY A 432 -5.69 -3.77 26.19
N GLN A 433 -6.18 -3.11 25.12
CA GLN A 433 -5.29 -2.56 24.10
C GLN A 433 -4.51 -1.36 24.66
N ILE A 434 -3.20 -1.46 24.57
CA ILE A 434 -2.25 -0.41 24.93
C ILE A 434 -1.71 0.27 23.67
N SER A 435 -1.15 1.47 23.84
CA SER A 435 -0.54 2.22 22.76
C SER A 435 0.76 1.57 22.27
N PHE A 436 1.21 1.96 21.08
CA PHE A 436 2.53 1.58 20.57
C PHE A 436 3.63 1.97 21.57
N TYR A 437 3.60 3.19 22.10
CA TYR A 437 4.56 3.70 23.08
C TYR A 437 4.64 2.80 24.32
N GLU A 438 3.49 2.48 24.93
CA GLU A 438 3.43 1.61 26.11
C GLU A 438 3.93 0.21 25.78
N THR A 439 3.60 -0.31 24.59
CA THR A 439 4.10 -1.59 24.10
C THR A 439 5.63 -1.62 24.07
N GLN A 440 6.27 -0.58 23.54
CA GLN A 440 7.74 -0.50 23.51
C GLN A 440 8.35 -0.43 24.91
N LYS A 441 7.71 0.28 25.85
CA LYS A 441 8.16 0.32 27.25
C LYS A 441 8.08 -1.03 27.93
N ILE A 442 6.97 -1.76 27.76
CA ILE A 442 6.82 -3.10 28.33
C ILE A 442 7.84 -4.06 27.72
N LEU A 443 8.04 -4.02 26.40
CA LEU A 443 9.07 -4.84 25.75
C LEU A 443 10.47 -4.55 26.30
N TYR A 444 10.79 -3.29 26.57
CA TYR A 444 12.06 -2.92 27.20
C TYR A 444 12.19 -3.45 28.63
N LEU A 445 11.19 -3.18 29.47
CA LEU A 445 11.19 -3.58 30.90
C LEU A 445 11.22 -5.11 31.08
N THR A 446 10.67 -5.85 30.11
CA THR A 446 10.68 -7.32 30.11
C THR A 446 11.91 -7.93 29.43
N GLY A 447 12.85 -7.11 28.93
CA GLY A 447 14.06 -7.57 28.24
C GLY A 447 13.84 -8.06 26.81
N LEU A 448 12.61 -7.98 26.28
CA LEU A 448 12.26 -8.39 24.91
C LEU A 448 12.64 -7.34 23.84
N LEU A 449 12.99 -6.13 24.26
CA LEU A 449 13.57 -5.07 23.42
C LEU A 449 14.81 -4.50 24.10
N PRO A 450 16.00 -5.09 23.90
CA PRO A 450 17.23 -4.60 24.52
C PRO A 450 17.59 -3.21 24.01
N ALA A 451 18.10 -2.36 24.91
CA ALA A 451 18.66 -1.06 24.55
C ALA A 451 19.84 -1.24 23.57
N LYS A 452 19.95 -0.30 22.63
CA LYS A 452 21.00 -0.28 21.60
C LYS A 452 21.55 1.13 21.49
N LYS A 453 22.83 1.23 21.15
CA LYS A 453 23.53 2.48 20.89
C LYS A 453 23.60 2.73 19.40
N TYR A 454 23.20 3.93 19.01
CA TYR A 454 23.32 4.47 17.68
C TYR A 454 24.31 5.62 17.69
N TYR A 455 24.95 5.85 16.55
CA TYR A 455 25.99 6.88 16.46
C TYR A 455 25.87 7.70 15.19
N VAL A 456 26.46 8.88 15.20
CA VAL A 456 26.91 9.54 13.97
C VAL A 456 28.44 9.50 13.90
N PHE A 457 28.97 8.93 12.82
CA PHE A 457 30.40 8.82 12.54
C PHE A 457 30.84 9.93 11.58
N GLY A 458 31.94 10.62 11.91
CA GLY A 458 32.51 11.68 11.08
C GLY A 458 33.43 12.59 11.88
N CYS A 459 34.05 13.56 11.20
CA CYS A 459 34.81 14.64 11.84
C CYS A 459 34.89 15.86 10.89
N PRO A 460 34.61 17.09 11.36
CA PRO A 460 34.07 17.45 12.67
C PRO A 460 32.54 17.26 12.73
N ILE A 461 32.00 16.81 13.87
CA ILE A 461 30.56 16.53 14.04
C ILE A 461 29.94 17.13 15.30
N ALA A 462 30.68 17.96 16.05
CA ALA A 462 30.19 18.61 17.27
C ALA A 462 28.87 19.41 17.08
N HIS A 463 28.64 19.97 15.89
CA HIS A 463 27.43 20.75 15.55
C HIS A 463 26.27 19.88 15.01
N SER A 464 26.45 18.56 14.92
CA SER A 464 25.45 17.68 14.33
C SER A 464 24.17 17.64 15.16
N MET A 465 23.02 17.88 14.52
CA MET A 465 21.70 17.75 15.14
C MET A 465 21.17 16.30 15.12
N SER A 466 21.90 15.34 14.55
CA SER A 466 21.47 13.94 14.49
C SER A 466 21.16 13.34 15.88
N PRO A 467 21.97 13.56 16.94
CA PRO A 467 21.63 13.10 18.28
C PRO A 467 20.29 13.66 18.78
N THR A 468 20.06 14.96 18.62
CA THR A 468 18.78 15.58 19.01
C THR A 468 17.61 14.94 18.26
N LEU A 469 17.71 14.85 16.92
CA LEU A 469 16.67 14.27 16.08
C LEU A 469 16.32 12.84 16.49
N HIS A 470 17.32 11.97 16.58
CA HIS A 470 17.10 10.54 16.82
C HIS A 470 16.72 10.24 18.28
N ASN A 471 17.31 10.94 19.26
CA ASN A 471 16.92 10.78 20.67
C ASN A 471 15.50 11.28 20.91
N THR A 472 15.08 12.39 20.29
CA THR A 472 13.68 12.83 20.32
C THR A 472 12.77 11.76 19.71
N ALA A 473 13.11 11.21 18.54
CA ALA A 473 12.32 10.14 17.93
C ALA A 473 12.23 8.88 18.81
N PHE A 474 13.34 8.45 19.42
CA PHE A 474 13.34 7.32 20.36
C PHE A 474 12.46 7.60 21.58
N ALA A 475 12.56 8.79 22.16
CA ALA A 475 11.73 9.21 23.29
C ALA A 475 10.25 9.23 22.91
N THR A 476 9.87 9.85 21.78
CA THR A 476 8.48 9.91 21.30
C THR A 476 7.90 8.53 21.03
N LEU A 477 8.70 7.59 20.52
CA LEU A 477 8.27 6.22 20.20
C LEU A 477 8.41 5.24 21.38
N GLY A 478 8.87 5.69 22.55
CA GLY A 478 9.06 4.86 23.73
C GLY A 478 10.21 3.85 23.61
N LEU A 479 11.09 4.03 22.63
CA LEU A 479 12.22 3.14 22.35
C LEU A 479 13.37 3.39 23.34
N PRO A 480 14.05 2.33 23.83
CA PRO A 480 15.09 2.44 24.85
C PRO A 480 16.49 2.70 24.28
N HIS A 481 16.57 3.30 23.10
CA HIS A 481 17.83 3.48 22.37
C HIS A 481 18.46 4.83 22.69
N ALA A 482 19.77 4.92 22.55
CA ALA A 482 20.53 6.15 22.68
C ALA A 482 21.28 6.46 21.38
N TYR A 483 21.32 7.72 20.99
CA TYR A 483 22.05 8.21 19.83
C TYR A 483 23.14 9.19 20.27
N GLU A 484 24.41 8.89 19.96
CA GLU A 484 25.58 9.61 20.44
C GLU A 484 26.46 10.13 19.28
N LEU A 485 27.26 11.15 19.54
CA LEU A 485 28.34 11.55 18.62
C LEU A 485 29.51 10.57 18.80
N LYS A 486 30.09 10.11 17.69
CA LYS A 486 31.37 9.37 17.72
C LYS A 486 32.30 10.00 16.71
N GLU A 487 32.97 11.05 17.16
CA GLU A 487 34.00 11.72 16.38
C GLU A 487 35.26 10.86 16.41
N THR A 488 35.85 10.65 15.24
CA THR A 488 37.08 9.88 15.08
C THR A 488 37.88 10.44 13.91
N LEU A 489 39.18 10.18 13.92
CA LEU A 489 40.09 10.52 12.84
C LEU A 489 40.44 9.29 11.97
N THR A 490 40.12 8.07 12.43
CA THR A 490 40.51 6.81 11.79
C THR A 490 39.31 5.87 11.61
N VAL A 491 39.38 4.98 10.63
CA VAL A 491 38.26 4.06 10.30
C VAL A 491 38.32 2.80 11.16
N GLU A 492 39.49 2.46 11.67
CA GLU A 492 39.78 1.32 12.52
C GLU A 492 38.97 1.38 13.82
N GLU A 493 38.89 2.55 14.45
CA GLU A 493 38.07 2.76 15.66
C GLU A 493 36.57 2.52 15.40
N LEU A 494 36.09 2.78 14.18
CA LEU A 494 34.70 2.53 13.82
C LEU A 494 34.41 1.02 13.75
N SER A 495 35.39 0.21 13.34
CA SER A 495 35.22 -1.24 13.23
C SER A 495 34.93 -1.88 14.59
N GLU A 496 35.60 -1.44 15.65
CA GLU A 496 35.37 -1.91 17.03
C GLU A 496 33.96 -1.56 17.52
N VAL A 497 33.51 -0.32 17.24
CA VAL A 497 32.15 0.12 17.60
C VAL A 497 31.10 -0.72 16.87
N ILE A 498 31.28 -0.94 15.57
CA ILE A 498 30.36 -1.73 14.74
C ILE A 498 30.30 -3.19 15.20
N ALA A 499 31.42 -3.75 15.68
CA ALA A 499 31.49 -5.12 16.18
C ALA A 499 30.83 -5.29 17.57
N SER A 500 30.54 -4.21 18.28
CA SER A 500 29.97 -4.30 19.64
C SER A 500 28.54 -4.86 19.64
N ALA A 501 28.23 -5.72 20.62
CA ALA A 501 26.91 -6.36 20.73
C ALA A 501 25.74 -5.38 20.89
N ASN A 502 26.02 -4.16 21.38
CA ASN A 502 25.02 -3.12 21.62
C ASN A 502 24.86 -2.14 20.46
N PHE A 503 25.62 -2.28 19.38
CA PHE A 503 25.51 -1.40 18.21
C PHE A 503 24.19 -1.63 17.46
N GLY A 504 23.37 -0.59 17.39
CA GLY A 504 22.07 -0.60 16.69
C GLY A 504 22.13 -0.12 15.25
N GLY A 505 23.15 0.66 14.89
CA GLY A 505 23.28 1.30 13.58
C GLY A 505 23.91 2.69 13.71
N ALA A 506 24.19 3.33 12.58
CA ALA A 506 24.80 4.66 12.59
C ALA A 506 24.47 5.49 11.35
N SER A 507 24.47 6.81 11.50
CA SER A 507 24.65 7.72 10.37
C SER A 507 26.14 7.91 10.11
N VAL A 508 26.52 8.06 8.85
CA VAL A 508 27.90 8.30 8.44
C VAL A 508 27.96 9.61 7.67
N THR A 509 28.84 10.51 8.08
CA THR A 509 29.08 11.79 7.42
C THR A 509 30.54 11.92 6.96
N ILE A 510 30.93 13.11 6.51
CA ILE A 510 32.27 13.42 6.04
C ILE A 510 33.30 13.09 7.16
N PRO A 511 34.46 12.51 6.82
CA PRO A 511 34.90 12.06 5.49
C PRO A 511 34.54 10.61 5.13
N TYR A 512 33.94 9.83 6.04
CA TYR A 512 33.94 8.36 6.00
C TYR A 512 32.88 7.70 5.12
N LYS A 513 32.04 8.45 4.39
CA LYS A 513 30.95 7.87 3.58
C LYS A 513 31.42 6.82 2.54
N ARG A 514 32.71 6.84 2.18
CA ARG A 514 33.31 5.85 1.27
C ARG A 514 34.08 4.78 2.04
N ASP A 515 34.86 5.18 3.02
CA ASP A 515 35.79 4.31 3.72
C ASP A 515 35.07 3.32 4.66
N ILE A 516 33.80 3.59 4.98
CA ILE A 516 32.95 2.68 5.74
C ILE A 516 32.45 1.47 4.92
N ILE A 517 32.44 1.58 3.58
CA ILE A 517 31.86 0.56 2.69
C ILE A 517 32.50 -0.82 2.86
N PRO A 518 33.85 -0.96 2.93
CA PRO A 518 34.50 -2.26 3.10
C PRO A 518 34.17 -2.96 4.43
N LEU A 519 33.68 -2.23 5.44
CA LEU A 519 33.32 -2.79 6.75
C LEU A 519 31.91 -3.40 6.78
N LEU A 520 31.14 -3.29 5.69
CA LEU A 520 29.73 -3.69 5.65
C LEU A 520 29.55 -4.95 4.80
N GLN A 521 28.76 -5.91 5.31
CA GLN A 521 28.50 -7.18 4.64
C GLN A 521 27.59 -7.01 3.41
N HIS A 522 26.70 -6.02 3.45
CA HIS A 522 25.82 -5.70 2.35
C HIS A 522 25.79 -4.19 2.09
N VAL A 523 25.62 -3.80 0.83
CA VAL A 523 25.42 -2.41 0.44
C VAL A 523 24.28 -2.36 -0.56
N SER A 524 23.32 -1.48 -0.32
CA SER A 524 22.14 -1.32 -1.18
C SER A 524 22.53 -1.00 -2.62
N ARG A 525 21.67 -1.35 -3.58
CA ARG A 525 21.88 -1.01 -4.99
C ARG A 525 22.08 0.50 -5.18
N HIS A 526 21.33 1.32 -4.46
CA HIS A 526 21.42 2.78 -4.53
C HIS A 526 22.78 3.27 -4.02
N ALA A 527 23.19 2.83 -2.84
CA ALA A 527 24.47 3.21 -2.25
C ALA A 527 25.67 2.72 -3.09
N LYS A 528 25.58 1.54 -3.72
CA LYS A 528 26.59 1.04 -4.68
C LYS A 528 26.73 1.96 -5.90
N ILE A 529 25.62 2.36 -6.52
CA ILE A 529 25.63 3.26 -7.69
C ILE A 529 26.18 4.65 -7.31
N ILE A 530 25.75 5.18 -6.16
CA ILE A 530 26.21 6.47 -5.65
C ILE A 530 27.70 6.39 -5.24
N GLY A 531 28.15 5.23 -4.79
CA GLY A 531 29.50 5.02 -4.26
C GLY A 531 29.73 5.73 -2.93
N ALA A 532 28.68 5.83 -2.10
CA ALA A 532 28.73 6.43 -0.77
C ALA A 532 27.60 5.88 0.13
N VAL A 533 27.92 5.58 1.38
CA VAL A 533 27.00 5.13 2.44
C VAL A 533 26.89 6.22 3.49
N ASN A 534 25.66 6.59 3.86
CA ASN A 534 25.42 7.53 4.97
C ASN A 534 24.58 6.89 6.09
N THR A 535 24.12 5.65 5.93
CA THR A 535 23.26 4.95 6.89
C THR A 535 23.71 3.50 7.01
N ILE A 536 23.96 3.06 8.23
CA ILE A 536 24.28 1.68 8.60
C ILE A 536 23.11 1.14 9.42
N SER A 537 22.57 0.00 9.01
CA SER A 537 21.49 -0.69 9.71
C SER A 537 21.76 -2.19 9.79
N PRO A 538 21.25 -2.90 10.80
CA PRO A 538 21.41 -4.35 10.90
C PRO A 538 20.73 -5.05 9.73
N ILE A 539 21.29 -6.17 9.28
CA ILE A 539 20.68 -6.99 8.24
C ILE A 539 19.46 -7.72 8.83
N PRO A 540 18.24 -7.54 8.30
CA PRO A 540 17.06 -8.22 8.81
C PRO A 540 17.21 -9.75 8.75
N GLY A 541 17.10 -10.42 9.91
CA GLY A 541 17.16 -11.87 10.02
C GLY A 541 18.54 -12.50 9.72
N GLY A 542 19.60 -11.70 9.65
CA GLY A 542 20.97 -12.14 9.36
C GLY A 542 22.01 -11.55 10.31
N ALA A 543 23.26 -11.97 10.17
CA ALA A 543 24.38 -11.43 10.91
C ALA A 543 25.05 -10.27 10.13
N GLY A 544 25.44 -9.22 10.85
CA GLY A 544 26.14 -8.05 10.31
C GLY A 544 25.23 -6.88 9.93
N TYR A 545 25.79 -5.96 9.16
CA TYR A 545 25.21 -4.66 8.85
C TYR A 545 25.18 -4.38 7.35
N SER A 546 24.13 -3.66 6.93
CA SER A 546 23.95 -3.16 5.59
C SER A 546 24.18 -1.66 5.54
N GLY A 547 24.87 -1.21 4.49
CA GLY A 547 24.99 0.19 4.12
C GLY A 547 23.91 0.64 3.14
N ASP A 548 23.34 1.81 3.39
CA ASP A 548 22.43 2.49 2.46
C ASP A 548 22.78 3.99 2.36
N ASN A 549 22.15 4.65 1.39
CA ASN A 549 22.24 6.08 1.19
C ASN A 549 20.83 6.69 1.27
N THR A 550 20.58 7.50 2.30
CA THR A 550 19.31 8.21 2.52
C THR A 550 19.35 9.65 2.02
N ASP A 551 20.53 10.20 1.70
CA ASP A 551 20.68 11.56 1.16
C ASP A 551 19.88 11.72 -0.16
N TRP A 552 20.03 10.77 -1.10
CA TRP A 552 19.32 10.86 -2.39
C TRP A 552 17.80 10.78 -2.22
N ARG A 553 17.32 10.03 -1.22
CA ARG A 553 15.89 9.89 -0.90
C ARG A 553 15.34 11.20 -0.34
N ALA A 554 16.08 11.84 0.56
CA ALA A 554 15.72 13.14 1.10
C ALA A 554 15.66 14.19 -0.02
N ILE A 555 16.70 14.29 -0.86
CA ILE A 555 16.76 15.24 -1.98
C ILE A 555 15.60 15.00 -2.95
N LYS A 556 15.38 13.75 -3.36
CA LYS A 556 14.25 13.37 -4.24
C LYS A 556 12.91 13.77 -3.61
N THR A 557 12.72 13.50 -2.33
CA THR A 557 11.46 13.83 -1.63
C THR A 557 11.24 15.33 -1.59
N CYS A 558 12.26 16.12 -1.26
CA CYS A 558 12.19 17.58 -1.30
C CYS A 558 11.86 18.09 -2.71
N LEU A 559 12.53 17.60 -3.75
CA LEU A 559 12.23 17.97 -5.13
C LEU A 559 10.78 17.67 -5.49
N LEU A 560 10.32 16.44 -5.26
CA LEU A 560 8.95 16.02 -5.60
C LEU A 560 7.87 16.83 -4.87
N ARG A 561 8.14 17.32 -3.65
CA ARG A 561 7.19 18.17 -2.89
C ARG A 561 6.94 19.53 -3.53
N TYR A 562 7.91 20.08 -4.25
CA TYR A 562 7.81 21.40 -4.89
C TYR A 562 7.54 21.31 -6.41
N LEU A 563 7.43 20.10 -6.96
CA LEU A 563 7.00 19.91 -8.35
C LEU A 563 5.47 20.02 -8.45
N THR A 564 5.04 20.85 -9.39
CA THR A 564 3.66 21.05 -9.83
C THR A 564 3.57 20.73 -11.33
N PRO A 565 2.36 20.66 -11.91
CA PRO A 565 2.23 20.54 -13.36
C PRO A 565 2.95 21.66 -14.14
N ALA A 566 3.07 22.85 -13.56
CA ALA A 566 3.69 24.02 -14.21
C ALA A 566 5.22 23.93 -14.32
N ASN A 567 5.88 23.20 -13.41
CA ASN A 567 7.34 23.03 -13.40
C ASN A 567 7.76 21.55 -13.50
N ALA A 568 6.87 20.70 -14.04
CA ALA A 568 7.11 19.27 -14.15
C ALA A 568 8.39 18.98 -14.94
N VAL A 569 9.09 17.90 -14.56
CA VAL A 569 10.32 17.49 -15.24
C VAL A 569 10.01 16.99 -16.65
N THR A 570 10.65 17.60 -17.63
CA THR A 570 10.57 17.29 -19.06
C THR A 570 11.95 16.96 -19.61
N SER A 571 12.01 16.56 -20.90
CA SER A 571 13.28 16.31 -21.59
C SER A 571 14.16 17.55 -21.75
N THR A 572 13.61 18.76 -21.61
CA THR A 572 14.37 20.02 -21.68
C THR A 572 14.76 20.56 -20.31
N THR A 573 14.23 19.98 -19.22
CA THR A 573 14.59 20.39 -17.86
C THR A 573 16.08 20.19 -17.63
N THR A 574 16.74 21.23 -17.12
CA THR A 574 18.17 21.24 -16.80
C THR A 574 18.38 21.48 -15.32
N ALA A 575 19.27 20.72 -14.70
CA ALA A 575 19.68 20.91 -13.31
C ALA A 575 21.17 21.28 -13.21
N LEU A 576 21.52 22.06 -12.19
CA LEU A 576 22.90 22.43 -11.87
C LEU A 576 23.27 21.88 -10.48
N VAL A 577 24.38 21.15 -10.39
CA VAL A 577 24.93 20.63 -9.13
C VAL A 577 26.29 21.28 -8.86
N LEU A 578 26.40 22.00 -7.74
CA LEU A 578 27.64 22.64 -7.31
C LEU A 578 28.38 21.73 -6.31
N GLY A 579 29.64 21.38 -6.60
CA GLY A 579 30.52 20.57 -5.73
C GLY A 579 30.78 19.14 -6.22
N ALA A 580 31.80 18.49 -5.63
CA ALA A 580 32.31 17.17 -6.04
C ALA A 580 32.22 16.06 -4.97
N GLY A 581 31.55 16.32 -3.84
CA GLY A 581 31.55 15.44 -2.67
C GLY A 581 30.57 14.26 -2.76
N GLY A 582 30.50 13.46 -1.69
CA GLY A 582 29.52 12.36 -1.58
C GLY A 582 28.07 12.82 -1.73
N THR A 583 27.73 13.99 -1.20
CA THR A 583 26.41 14.62 -1.37
C THR A 583 26.11 14.98 -2.82
N SER A 584 27.11 15.44 -3.59
CA SER A 584 26.95 15.74 -5.02
C SER A 584 26.56 14.49 -5.80
N ARG A 585 27.18 13.34 -5.50
CA ARG A 585 26.82 12.05 -6.13
C ARG A 585 25.39 11.62 -5.80
N ALA A 586 24.98 11.74 -4.54
CA ALA A 586 23.60 11.46 -4.13
C ALA A 586 22.60 12.40 -4.81
N THR A 587 22.98 13.67 -5.02
CA THR A 587 22.18 14.68 -5.74
C THR A 587 22.00 14.31 -7.21
N LEU A 588 23.09 13.98 -7.91
CA LEU A 588 23.06 13.51 -9.30
C LEU A 588 22.13 12.29 -9.45
N TYR A 589 22.26 11.33 -8.52
CA TYR A 589 21.40 10.15 -8.50
C TYR A 589 19.93 10.51 -8.26
N ALA A 590 19.64 11.40 -7.32
CA ALA A 590 18.28 11.86 -7.04
C ALA A 590 17.64 12.55 -8.26
N LEU A 591 18.36 13.44 -8.94
CA LEU A 591 17.90 14.14 -10.14
C LEU A 591 17.56 13.16 -11.28
N HIS A 592 18.46 12.19 -11.52
CA HIS A 592 18.20 11.11 -12.49
C HIS A 592 16.97 10.28 -12.09
N GLN A 593 16.78 9.97 -10.80
CA GLN A 593 15.61 9.24 -10.30
C GLN A 593 14.29 10.04 -10.38
N VAL A 594 14.35 11.36 -10.51
CA VAL A 594 13.19 12.23 -10.79
C VAL A 594 12.92 12.34 -12.31
N GLY A 595 13.90 11.99 -13.15
CA GLY A 595 13.79 11.99 -14.60
C GLY A 595 14.49 13.15 -15.30
N VAL A 596 15.34 13.91 -14.58
CA VAL A 596 16.15 14.96 -15.19
C VAL A 596 17.29 14.31 -15.97
N ILE A 597 17.36 14.58 -17.27
CA ILE A 597 18.39 14.04 -18.16
C ILE A 597 19.55 15.02 -18.39
N ASN A 598 19.29 16.33 -18.39
CA ASN A 598 20.31 17.36 -18.58
C ASN A 598 20.81 17.82 -17.20
N ILE A 599 21.98 17.35 -16.78
CA ILE A 599 22.55 17.71 -15.49
C ILE A 599 23.95 18.29 -15.68
N LEU A 600 24.09 19.58 -15.40
CA LEU A 600 25.35 20.29 -15.33
C LEU A 600 25.91 20.13 -13.91
N TYR A 601 27.22 19.90 -13.78
CA TYR A 601 27.89 19.91 -12.49
C TYR A 601 29.23 20.63 -12.56
N THR A 602 29.61 21.28 -11.46
CA THR A 602 30.88 22.04 -11.37
C THR A 602 31.63 21.71 -10.09
N THR A 603 32.97 21.81 -10.13
CA THR A 603 33.88 21.44 -9.04
C THR A 603 34.88 22.57 -8.80
N ALA A 604 35.16 22.90 -7.53
CA ALA A 604 36.03 24.03 -7.17
C ALA A 604 37.55 23.80 -7.39
N ARG A 605 37.97 22.64 -7.93
CA ARG A 605 39.37 22.34 -8.25
C ARG A 605 39.51 21.94 -9.72
N ASP A 606 40.48 22.53 -10.40
CA ASP A 606 41.04 22.08 -11.70
C ASP A 606 41.79 20.74 -11.56
N GLU A 607 41.16 19.74 -10.95
CA GLU A 607 41.58 18.37 -11.20
C GLU A 607 41.05 18.02 -12.59
N LYS A 608 41.94 17.87 -13.57
CA LYS A 608 41.65 17.34 -14.91
C LYS A 608 40.50 16.35 -14.81
N PRO A 609 39.48 16.40 -15.69
CA PRO A 609 38.38 15.44 -15.66
C PRO A 609 38.95 14.04 -15.86
N ARG A 610 39.30 13.35 -14.76
CA ARG A 610 39.50 11.93 -14.73
C ARG A 610 38.11 11.41 -15.03
N ARG A 611 37.91 10.97 -16.28
CA ARG A 611 36.73 10.23 -16.71
C ARG A 611 36.38 9.26 -15.59
N SER A 612 35.37 9.58 -14.78
CA SER A 612 34.72 8.59 -13.95
C SER A 612 33.91 7.74 -14.91
N ARG A 613 34.59 6.85 -15.65
CA ARG A 613 34.04 5.59 -16.13
C ARG A 613 33.81 4.69 -14.91
N ALA A 614 33.06 5.19 -13.92
CA ALA A 614 32.23 4.30 -13.13
C ALA A 614 31.08 3.98 -14.06
N SER A 615 30.96 2.71 -14.42
CA SER A 615 29.97 2.13 -15.31
C SER A 615 28.53 2.55 -14.96
N LEU A 616 28.12 3.75 -15.41
CA LEU A 616 26.75 4.05 -15.81
C LEU A 616 26.67 3.66 -17.30
N SER A 617 26.72 2.35 -17.57
CA SER A 617 26.54 1.82 -18.92
C SER A 617 25.08 2.03 -19.32
N GLY A 618 24.83 3.16 -19.95
CA GLY A 618 23.53 3.62 -20.43
C GLY A 618 23.64 5.09 -20.85
N SER A 619 24.47 5.35 -21.87
CA SER A 619 24.56 6.58 -22.67
C SER A 619 23.92 7.85 -22.07
N ILE A 620 24.67 8.57 -21.24
CA ILE A 620 24.46 10.00 -21.04
C ILE A 620 25.37 10.69 -22.06
N ARG A 621 24.78 11.28 -23.11
CA ARG A 621 25.52 12.12 -24.06
C ARG A 621 25.83 13.44 -23.33
N CYS A 622 27.12 13.78 -23.31
CA CYS A 622 27.61 15.11 -22.92
C CYS A 622 27.06 16.20 -23.82
#